data_AF-A9KTL4-F1
#
_entry.id   AF-A9KTL4-F1
#
_cell.length_a   1.000
_cell.length_b   1.000
_cell.length_c   1.000
_cell.angle_alpha   90.00
_cell.angle_beta   90.00
_cell.angle_gamma   90.00
#
_symmetry.space_group_name_H-M   'P 1'
#
loop_
_entity.id
_entity.type
_entity.pdbx_description
1 polymer ?
#
loop_
_entity_poly.entity_id
_entity_poly.type
_entity_poly.pdbx_seq_one_letter_code
_entity_poly.pdbx_strand_id
1 'polypeptide(L)'
;MTYKQAQTRFGIQGKTTVLVWLRKHGKLDWSKPFQHPLMPHSKETPAETIKRLERELAEAKLRNQILNGMVDIMDNEYGAGLRKKYLSGISGKPKPKAK
;
A
#
# COMPACT_ATOMS: atom_id res chain seq x y z
N MET A 1 -5.42 6.19 -44.26
CA MET A 1 -4.25 5.69 -45.02
C MET A 1 -4.51 4.24 -45.41
N THR A 2 -4.59 3.91 -46.71
CA THR A 2 -4.72 2.51 -47.16
C THR A 2 -3.36 1.84 -47.29
N TYR A 3 -3.32 0.50 -47.32
CA TYR A 3 -2.04 -0.21 -47.42
C TYR A 3 -1.28 0.14 -48.71
N LYS A 4 -1.98 0.30 -49.85
CA LYS A 4 -1.37 0.69 -51.13
C LYS A 4 -0.70 2.06 -51.05
N GLN A 5 -1.36 3.03 -50.41
CA GLN A 5 -0.82 4.37 -50.22
C GLN A 5 0.44 4.35 -49.33
N ALA A 6 0.47 3.52 -48.30
CA ALA A 6 1.65 3.36 -47.45
C ALA A 6 2.80 2.65 -48.18
N GLN A 7 2.52 1.65 -49.02
CA GLN A 7 3.54 1.01 -49.84
C GLN A 7 4.22 2.01 -50.79
N THR A 8 3.45 2.83 -51.51
CA THR A 8 4.01 3.83 -52.42
C THR A 8 4.76 4.94 -51.67
N ARG A 9 4.19 5.45 -50.57
CA ARG A 9 4.77 6.58 -49.84
C ARG A 9 6.04 6.23 -49.08
N PHE A 10 6.14 5.01 -48.55
CA PHE A 10 7.25 4.56 -47.70
C PHE A 10 8.13 3.49 -48.36
N GLY A 11 7.90 3.15 -49.63
CA GLY A 11 8.69 2.18 -50.38
C GLY A 11 8.57 0.73 -49.86
N ILE A 12 7.47 0.38 -49.20
CA ILE A 12 7.30 -0.95 -48.58
C ILE A 12 6.85 -1.96 -49.64
N GLN A 13 7.70 -2.94 -49.95
CA GLN A 13 7.44 -3.95 -50.99
C GLN A 13 6.32 -4.93 -50.61
N GLY A 14 6.22 -5.32 -49.34
CA GLY A 14 5.27 -6.33 -48.86
C GLY A 14 3.98 -5.74 -48.30
N LYS A 15 2.82 -6.11 -48.88
CA LYS A 15 1.49 -5.78 -48.34
C LYS A 15 1.31 -6.27 -46.90
N THR A 16 1.84 -7.45 -46.59
CA THR A 16 1.74 -8.08 -45.26
C THR A 16 2.41 -7.23 -44.19
N THR A 17 3.61 -6.69 -44.46
CA THR A 17 4.34 -5.80 -43.55
C THR A 17 3.51 -4.57 -43.18
N VAL A 18 2.92 -3.92 -44.18
CA VAL A 18 2.04 -2.76 -43.96
C VAL A 18 0.82 -3.12 -43.12
N LEU A 19 0.17 -4.26 -43.42
CA LEU A 19 -1.00 -4.70 -42.66
C LEU A 19 -0.65 -5.10 -41.22
N VAL A 20 0.51 -5.71 -40.97
CA VAL A 20 0.98 -6.03 -39.61
C VAL A 20 1.17 -4.74 -38.81
N TRP A 21 1.79 -3.72 -39.40
CA TRP A 21 1.97 -2.42 -38.74
C TRP A 21 0.63 -1.72 -38.49
N LEU A 22 -0.29 -1.74 -39.45
CA LEU A 22 -1.62 -1.17 -39.28
C LEU A 22 -2.46 -1.91 -38.22
N ARG A 23 -2.33 -3.23 -38.07
CA ARG A 23 -3.02 -3.96 -37.00
C ARG A 23 -2.41 -3.67 -35.62
N LYS A 24 -1.09 -3.58 -35.55
CA LYS A 24 -0.37 -3.34 -34.29
C LYS A 24 -0.51 -1.89 -33.81
N HIS A 25 -0.52 -0.93 -34.73
CA HIS A 25 -0.41 0.49 -34.43
C HIS A 25 -1.50 1.37 -35.05
N GLY A 26 -2.41 0.82 -35.86
CA GLY A 26 -3.42 1.62 -36.59
C GLY A 26 -4.59 2.13 -35.75
N LYS A 27 -4.74 1.66 -34.51
CA LYS A 27 -5.68 2.24 -33.51
C LYS A 27 -5.03 3.35 -32.67
N LEU A 28 -3.73 3.60 -32.83
CA LEU A 28 -3.03 4.63 -32.09
C LEU A 28 -3.32 5.99 -32.75
N ASP A 29 -4.06 6.85 -32.05
CA ASP A 29 -4.34 8.21 -32.49
C ASP A 29 -3.08 9.08 -32.31
N TRP A 30 -2.23 9.14 -33.35
CA TRP A 30 -1.02 9.97 -33.38
C TRP A 30 -1.31 11.49 -33.43
N SER A 31 -2.58 11.88 -33.56
CA SER A 31 -3.02 13.29 -33.52
C SER A 31 -3.02 13.87 -32.11
N LYS A 32 -3.01 13.02 -31.08
CA LYS A 32 -2.92 13.43 -29.69
C LYS A 32 -1.49 13.18 -29.20
N PRO A 33 -0.84 14.14 -28.51
CA PRO A 33 0.41 13.85 -27.84
C PRO A 33 0.18 12.65 -26.92
N PHE A 34 1.18 11.78 -26.80
CA PHE A 34 1.14 10.58 -25.97
C PHE A 34 0.75 11.00 -24.54
N GLN A 35 -0.55 11.00 -24.23
CA GLN A 35 -1.02 11.12 -22.87
C GLN A 35 -0.54 9.83 -22.27
N HIS A 36 0.54 9.91 -21.47
CA HIS A 36 1.07 8.79 -20.73
C HIS A 36 -0.12 7.93 -20.29
N PRO A 37 -0.15 6.62 -20.62
CA PRO A 37 -1.18 5.76 -20.09
C PRO A 37 -1.18 6.05 -18.59
N LEU A 38 -2.30 6.55 -18.04
CA LEU A 38 -2.44 6.68 -16.60
C LEU A 38 -2.05 5.32 -16.07
N MET A 39 -0.85 5.22 -15.46
CA MET A 39 -0.39 3.93 -14.97
C MET A 39 -1.50 3.45 -14.04
N PRO A 40 -2.05 2.25 -14.27
CA PRO A 40 -3.00 1.69 -13.33
C PRO A 40 -2.30 1.73 -11.98
N HIS A 41 -2.92 2.39 -10.98
CA HIS A 41 -2.35 2.62 -9.65
C HIS A 41 -1.47 1.42 -9.27
N SER A 42 -0.15 1.61 -9.38
CA SER A 42 0.79 0.56 -9.05
C SER A 42 0.56 0.22 -7.60
N LYS A 43 0.44 -1.07 -7.29
CA LYS A 43 0.44 -1.54 -5.90
C LYS A 43 1.59 -0.85 -5.18
N GLU A 44 1.31 -0.23 -4.03
CA GLU A 44 2.29 0.52 -3.25
C GLU A 44 3.59 -0.28 -3.13
N THR A 45 4.71 0.41 -3.32
CA THR A 45 6.01 -0.23 -3.14
C THR A 45 6.16 -0.65 -1.67
N PRO A 46 6.91 -1.73 -1.37
CA PRO A 46 7.11 -2.16 0.02
C PRO A 46 7.71 -1.06 0.93
N ALA A 47 8.44 -0.09 0.37
CA ALA A 47 8.97 1.04 1.13
C ALA A 47 7.87 2.04 1.53
N GLU A 48 6.90 2.29 0.64
CA GLU A 48 5.76 3.18 0.92
C GLU A 48 4.82 2.57 1.96
N THR A 49 4.62 1.25 1.92
CA THR A 49 3.81 0.54 2.92
C THR A 49 4.44 0.61 4.31
N ILE A 50 5.76 0.40 4.41
CA ILE A 50 6.48 0.52 5.69
C ILE A 50 6.34 1.94 6.25
N LYS A 51 6.57 2.97 5.42
CA LYS A 51 6.45 4.37 5.84
C LYS A 51 5.05 4.71 6.35
N ARG A 52 3.99 4.20 5.70
CA ARG A 52 2.61 4.37 6.17
C ARG A 52 2.41 3.69 7.52
N LEU A 53 2.81 2.43 7.65
CA LEU A 53 2.64 1.64 8.87
C LEU A 53 3.40 2.24 10.05
N GLU A 54 4.61 2.76 9.84
CA GLU A 54 5.39 3.45 10.87
C GLU A 54 4.68 4.69 11.40
N ARG A 55 4.04 5.46 10.52
CA ARG A 55 3.23 6.63 10.90
C ARG A 55 2.02 6.22 11.73
N GLU A 56 1.25 5.23 11.27
CA GLU A 56 0.08 4.71 12.00
C GLU A 56 0.47 4.19 13.39
N LEU A 57 1.59 3.48 13.48
CA LEU A 57 2.12 2.93 14.73
C LEU A 57 2.56 4.04 15.70
N ALA A 58 3.23 5.09 15.21
CA ALA A 58 3.61 6.23 16.02
C ALA A 58 2.38 6.97 16.59
N GLU A 59 1.36 7.19 15.76
CA GLU A 59 0.11 7.82 16.19
C GLU A 59 -0.64 6.97 17.23
N ALA A 60 -0.74 5.67 17.01
CA ALA A 60 -1.38 4.76 17.97
C ALA A 60 -0.65 4.72 19.32
N LYS A 61 0.68 4.73 19.31
CA LYS A 61 1.49 4.81 20.54
C LYS A 61 1.25 6.12 21.29
N LEU A 62 1.21 7.25 20.58
CA LEU A 62 0.92 8.55 21.19
C LEU A 62 -0.47 8.58 21.83
N ARG A 63 -1.49 8.09 21.12
CA ARG A 63 -2.86 7.98 21.67
C ARG A 63 -2.90 7.13 22.94
N ASN A 64 -2.20 5.99 22.97
CA ASN A 64 -2.09 5.15 24.16
C ASN A 64 -1.40 5.86 25.33
N GLN A 65 -0.33 6.62 25.06
CA GLN A 65 0.36 7.39 26.11
C GLN A 65 -0.55 8.44 26.72
N ILE A 66 -1.30 9.18 25.89
CA ILE A 66 -2.28 10.16 26.34
C ILE A 66 -3.36 9.49 27.20
N LEU A 67 -3.93 8.38 26.72
CA LEU A 67 -4.95 7.63 27.46
C LEU A 67 -4.43 7.13 28.81
N ASN A 68 -3.23 6.56 28.85
CA ASN A 68 -2.62 6.12 30.10
C ASN A 68 -2.39 7.29 31.05
N GLY A 69 -1.90 8.44 30.56
CA GLY A 69 -1.72 9.63 31.37
C GLY A 69 -3.04 10.17 31.93
N MET A 70 -4.12 10.18 31.14
CA MET A 70 -5.46 10.53 31.63
C MET A 70 -5.94 9.58 32.72
N VAL A 71 -5.71 8.27 32.57
CA VAL A 71 -6.04 7.27 33.60
C VAL A 71 -5.25 7.51 34.87
N ASP A 72 -3.95 7.78 34.77
CA ASP A 72 -3.10 8.06 35.93
C ASP A 72 -3.56 9.33 36.67
N ILE A 73 -3.96 10.38 35.96
CA ILE A 73 -4.53 11.60 36.58
C ILE A 73 -5.86 11.29 37.28
N MET A 74 -6.77 10.57 36.62
CA MET A 74 -8.06 10.18 37.21
C MET A 74 -7.90 9.33 38.47
N ASP A 75 -6.94 8.41 38.47
CA ASP A 75 -6.67 7.56 39.63
C ASP A 75 -5.99 8.34 40.77
N ASN A 76 -5.07 9.27 40.46
CA ASN A 76 -4.34 10.04 41.48
C ASN A 76 -5.18 11.17 42.11
N GLU A 77 -5.91 11.94 41.30
CA GLU A 77 -6.64 13.12 41.77
C GLU A 77 -8.05 12.80 42.27
N TYR A 78 -8.73 11.86 41.59
CA TYR A 78 -10.14 11.55 41.87
C TYR A 78 -10.33 10.17 42.51
N GLY A 79 -9.27 9.37 42.65
CA GLY A 79 -9.36 8.03 43.25
C GLY A 79 -10.26 7.08 42.46
N ALA A 80 -10.41 7.30 41.15
CA ALA A 80 -11.39 6.60 40.31
C ALA A 80 -11.17 5.07 40.27
N GLY A 81 -9.97 4.58 40.60
CA GLY A 81 -9.67 3.16 40.74
C GLY A 81 -9.79 2.38 39.43
N LEU A 82 -9.56 3.05 38.30
CA LEU A 82 -9.75 2.54 36.95
C LEU A 82 -8.68 1.51 36.58
N ARG A 83 -7.48 1.64 37.15
CA ARG A 83 -6.41 0.68 36.89
C ARG A 83 -6.74 -0.69 37.49
N LYS A 84 -6.83 -1.68 36.61
CA LYS A 84 -7.03 -3.08 37.01
C LYS A 84 -5.89 -3.55 37.92
N LYS A 85 -6.21 -3.80 39.19
CA LYS A 85 -5.28 -4.42 40.14
C LYS A 85 -5.18 -5.90 39.80
N TYR A 86 -4.08 -6.33 39.21
CA TYR A 86 -3.79 -7.75 39.10
C TYR A 86 -3.55 -8.29 40.51
N LEU A 87 -4.53 -9.02 41.06
CA LEU A 87 -4.28 -9.88 42.21
C LEU A 87 -3.16 -10.83 41.79
N SER A 88 -2.01 -10.76 42.44
CA SER A 88 -0.81 -11.57 42.16
C SER A 88 -0.99 -13.05 42.53
N GLY A 89 -2.14 -13.64 42.21
CA GLY A 89 -2.62 -14.94 42.67
C GLY A 89 -2.38 -16.13 41.73
N ILE A 90 -1.47 -16.05 40.76
CA ILE A 90 -1.11 -17.21 39.89
C ILE A 90 0.40 -17.45 39.89
N SER A 91 1.06 -17.33 41.05
CA SER A 91 2.37 -17.95 41.27
C SER A 91 2.22 -19.26 42.03
N GLY A 92 1.38 -20.16 41.52
CA GLY A 92 1.37 -21.56 41.92
C GLY A 92 2.23 -22.37 40.94
N LYS A 93 3.55 -22.20 40.95
CA LYS A 93 4.44 -23.17 40.27
C LYS A 93 4.44 -24.45 41.13
N PRO A 94 3.95 -25.61 40.65
CA PRO A 94 4.13 -26.85 41.39
C PRO A 94 5.63 -27.19 41.42
N LYS A 95 6.20 -27.34 42.61
CA LYS A 95 7.56 -27.87 42.79
C LYS A 95 7.60 -29.29 42.22
N PRO A 96 8.57 -29.65 41.36
CA PRO A 96 8.72 -31.03 40.91
C PRO A 96 9.11 -31.89 42.12
N LYS A 97 8.38 -32.99 42.33
CA LYS A 97 8.73 -33.99 43.34
C LYS A 97 10.00 -34.70 42.91
N ALA A 98 11.04 -34.62 43.73
CA ALA A 98 12.24 -35.44 43.58
C ALA A 98 11.86 -36.92 43.79
N LYS A 99 12.37 -37.78 42.90
CA LYS A 99 12.50 -39.23 43.12
C LYS A 99 13.95 -39.51 43.49
#